data_AF-A0A2W6D6X1-F1
#
_entry.id   AF-A0A2W6D6X1-F1
#
_cell.length_a   1.000
_cell.length_b   1.000
_cell.length_c   1.000
_cell.angle_alpha   90.00
_cell.angle_beta   90.00
_cell.angle_gamma   90.00
#
_symmetry.space_group_name_H-M   'P 1'
#
loop_
_entity.id
_entity.type
_entity.pdbx_description
1 polymer ?
#
loop_
_entity_poly.entity_id
_entity_poly.type
_entity_poly.pdbx_seq_one_letter_code
_entity_poly.pdbx_strand_id
1 'polypeptide(L)'
;MPTTKPRYTFTDTGHLQELLDAAQGWWPEITDRKTLLLRLAEEGHNTLEAGDEQLTAEERRARVQAALVRIPSLVDADMLLSDRAWS
;
A
#
# COMPACT_ATOMS: atom_id res chain seq x y z
N MET A 1 -23.59 -24.50 7.96
CA MET A 1 -22.14 -24.28 8.08
C MET A 1 -21.91 -23.14 9.06
N PRO A 2 -21.47 -23.36 10.30
CA PRO A 2 -20.98 -22.25 11.11
C PRO A 2 -19.58 -21.92 10.58
N THR A 3 -19.44 -20.83 9.83
CA THR A 3 -18.12 -20.26 9.59
C THR A 3 -17.63 -19.73 10.93
N THR A 4 -16.81 -20.51 11.63
CA THR A 4 -16.18 -20.10 12.88
C THR A 4 -15.11 -19.06 12.56
N LYS A 5 -15.54 -17.85 12.18
CA LYS A 5 -14.67 -16.68 12.28
C LYS A 5 -14.53 -16.37 13.76
N PRO A 6 -13.33 -16.50 14.36
CA PRO A 6 -13.12 -16.13 15.75
C PRO A 6 -13.54 -14.66 15.93
N ARG A 7 -14.35 -14.41 16.96
CA ARG A 7 -14.73 -13.05 17.35
C ARG A 7 -13.62 -12.51 18.23
N TYR A 8 -12.91 -11.49 17.74
CA TYR A 8 -11.95 -10.76 18.54
C TYR A 8 -12.64 -9.61 19.25
N THR A 9 -12.62 -9.63 20.58
CA THR A 9 -13.13 -8.53 21.40
C THR A 9 -12.01 -7.51 21.54
N PHE A 10 -12.22 -6.33 20.97
CA PHE A 10 -11.34 -5.18 21.23
C PHE A 10 -11.84 -4.47 22.47
N THR A 11 -10.99 -4.43 23.50
CA THR A 11 -11.21 -3.57 24.66
C THR A 11 -10.72 -2.19 24.29
N ASP A 12 -11.51 -1.17 24.61
CA ASP A 12 -11.14 0.23 24.47
C ASP A 12 -9.96 0.52 25.41
N THR A 13 -8.74 0.33 24.91
CA THR A 13 -7.51 0.72 25.60
C THR A 13 -7.29 2.21 25.31
N GLY A 14 -6.70 2.96 26.24
CA GLY A 14 -6.48 4.41 26.04
C GLY A 14 -5.79 4.73 24.71
N HIS A 15 -4.86 3.88 24.28
CA HIS A 15 -4.21 4.00 22.98
C HIS A 15 -5.15 3.77 21.77
N LEU A 16 -6.07 2.79 21.85
CA LEU A 16 -7.06 2.57 20.81
C LEU A 16 -7.99 3.78 20.69
N GLN A 17 -8.38 4.37 21.82
CA GLN A 17 -9.22 5.55 21.84
C GLN A 17 -8.54 6.75 21.16
N GLU A 18 -7.27 7.01 21.48
CA GLU A 18 -6.47 8.08 20.83
C GLU A 18 -6.40 7.92 19.31
N LEU A 19 -6.17 6.69 18.83
CA LEU A 19 -6.12 6.41 17.40
C LEU A 19 -7.49 6.61 16.72
N LEU A 20 -8.58 6.23 17.39
CA LEU A 20 -9.93 6.43 16.88
C LEU A 20 -10.35 7.90 16.90
N ASP A 21 -9.98 8.64 17.94
CA ASP A 21 -10.25 10.07 18.03
C ASP A 21 -9.49 10.83 16.93
N ALA A 22 -8.24 10.43 16.64
CA ALA A 22 -7.51 10.95 15.49
C ALA A 22 -8.21 10.61 14.17
N ALA A 23 -8.61 9.34 13.97
CA ALA A 23 -9.32 8.90 12.76
C ALA A 23 -10.67 9.62 12.57
N GLN A 24 -11.38 9.92 13.66
CA GLN A 24 -12.65 10.66 13.65
C GLN A 24 -12.48 12.07 13.07
N GLY A 25 -11.31 12.69 13.22
CA GLY A 25 -10.99 13.97 12.59
C GLY A 25 -10.88 13.91 11.07
N TRP A 26 -10.48 12.75 10.52
CA TRP A 26 -10.39 12.52 9.07
C TRP A 26 -11.72 12.09 8.46
N TRP A 27 -12.55 11.37 9.22
CA TRP A 27 -13.88 10.89 8.82
C TRP A 27 -14.97 11.33 9.79
N PRO A 28 -15.28 12.64 9.88
CA PRO A 28 -16.26 13.18 10.84
C PRO A 28 -17.69 12.66 10.61
N GLU A 29 -18.01 12.23 9.39
CA GLU A 29 -19.31 11.67 9.02
C GLU A 29 -19.57 10.27 9.60
N ILE A 30 -18.53 9.54 9.99
CA ILE A 30 -18.65 8.19 10.54
C ILE A 30 -18.86 8.28 12.05
N THR A 31 -20.10 8.14 12.50
CA THR A 31 -20.43 8.23 13.94
C THR A 31 -20.28 6.89 14.68
N ASP A 32 -20.31 5.76 13.96
CA ASP A 32 -20.17 4.43 14.56
C ASP A 32 -18.70 4.01 14.63
N ARG A 33 -18.22 3.70 15.85
CA ARG A 33 -16.83 3.30 16.10
C ARG A 33 -16.43 2.02 15.37
N LYS A 34 -17.34 1.07 15.15
CA LYS A 34 -16.99 -0.16 14.42
C LYS A 34 -16.81 0.14 12.93
N THR A 35 -17.66 0.98 12.36
CA THR A 35 -17.49 1.46 10.99
C THR A 35 -16.16 2.22 10.84
N LEU A 36 -15.79 3.04 11.83
CA LEU A 36 -14.50 3.76 11.81
C LEU A 36 -13.30 2.79 11.86
N LEU A 37 -13.38 1.75 12.70
CA LEU A 37 -12.36 0.69 12.75
C LEU A 37 -12.23 -0.07 11.43
N LEU A 38 -13.35 -0.40 10.79
CA LEU A 38 -13.35 -1.05 9.48
C LEU A 38 -12.71 -0.16 8.43
N ARG A 39 -13.07 1.13 8.42
CA ARG A 39 -12.51 2.11 7.49
C ARG A 39 -11.00 2.27 7.67
N LEU A 40 -10.54 2.35 8.92
CA LEU A 40 -9.12 2.43 9.24
C LEU A 40 -8.35 1.17 8.80
N ALA A 41 -8.95 -0.02 8.98
CA ALA A 41 -8.35 -1.27 8.54
C ALA A 41 -8.26 -1.38 7.01
N GLU A 42 -9.29 -0.93 6.29
CA GLU A 42 -9.27 -0.85 4.81
C GLU A 42 -8.19 0.12 4.33
N GLU A 43 -8.09 1.31 4.94
CA GLU A 43 -7.07 2.30 4.58
C GLU A 43 -5.66 1.76 4.83
N GLY A 44 -5.45 1.08 5.96
CA GLY A 44 -4.20 0.40 6.27
C GLY A 44 -3.86 -0.71 5.27
N HIS A 45 -4.84 -1.52 4.87
CA HIS A 45 -4.65 -2.56 3.85
C HIS A 45 -4.24 -1.97 2.51
N ASN A 46 -4.96 -0.95 2.03
CA ASN A 46 -4.66 -0.27 0.76
C ASN A 46 -3.26 0.36 0.77
N THR A 47 -2.87 0.97 1.91
CA THR A 47 -1.54 1.57 2.05
C THR A 47 -0.44 0.51 1.99
N LEU A 48 -0.65 -0.65 2.62
CA LEU A 48 0.29 -1.76 2.59
C LEU A 48 0.37 -2.41 1.20
N GLU A 49 -0.76 -2.62 0.53
CA GLU A 49 -0.77 -3.13 -0.86
C GLU A 49 -0.07 -2.16 -1.82
N ALA A 50 -0.34 -0.85 -1.70
CA ALA A 50 0.33 0.15 -2.52
C ALA A 50 1.86 0.17 -2.28
N GLY A 51 2.31 -0.05 -1.04
CA GLY A 51 3.72 -0.19 -0.71
C GLY A 51 4.35 -1.43 -1.31
N ASP A 52 3.67 -2.57 -1.28
CA ASP A 52 4.15 -3.83 -1.88
C ASP A 52 4.20 -3.76 -3.42
N GLU A 53 3.21 -3.13 -4.04
CA GLU A 53 3.21 -2.82 -5.48
C GLU A 53 4.37 -1.90 -5.88
N GLN A 54 4.68 -0.89 -5.06
CA GLN A 54 5.83 0.00 -5.28
C GLN A 54 7.15 -0.75 -5.17
N LEU A 55 7.34 -1.56 -4.12
CA LEU A 55 8.54 -2.37 -3.93
C LEU A 55 8.74 -3.36 -5.09
N THR A 56 7.67 -4.05 -5.52
CA THR A 56 7.74 -4.99 -6.64
C THR A 56 8.01 -4.28 -7.98
N ALA A 57 7.48 -3.08 -8.20
CA ALA A 57 7.78 -2.25 -9.37
C ALA A 57 9.25 -1.81 -9.39
N GLU A 58 9.81 -1.43 -8.24
CA GLU A 58 11.22 -1.07 -8.08
C GLU A 58 12.14 -2.27 -8.34
N GLU A 59 11.84 -3.43 -7.77
CA GLU A 59 12.58 -4.66 -8.03
C GLU A 59 12.55 -5.06 -9.51
N ARG A 60 11.40 -4.91 -10.17
CA ARG A 60 11.27 -5.18 -11.61
C ARG A 60 12.13 -4.21 -12.42
N ARG A 61 12.12 -2.91 -12.09
CA ARG A 61 12.98 -1.91 -12.75
C ARG A 61 14.45 -2.23 -12.55
N ALA A 62 14.87 -2.59 -11.33
CA ALA A 62 16.25 -2.97 -11.04
C ALA A 62 16.71 -4.21 -11.85
N ARG A 63 15.84 -5.22 -11.99
CA ARG A 63 16.13 -6.41 -12.83
C ARG A 63 16.24 -6.07 -14.32
N VAL A 64 15.35 -5.22 -14.83
CA VAL A 64 15.39 -4.76 -16.22
C VAL A 64 16.66 -3.96 -16.47
N GLN A 65 17.02 -3.04 -15.57
CA GLN A 65 18.26 -2.26 -15.66
C GLN A 65 19.50 -3.16 -15.64
N ALA A 66 19.56 -4.13 -14.73
CA ALA A 66 20.66 -5.09 -14.65
C ALA A 66 20.78 -5.96 -15.92
N ALA A 67 19.66 -6.35 -16.52
CA ALA A 67 19.63 -7.10 -17.78
C ALA A 67 20.10 -6.24 -18.97
N LEU A 68 19.67 -4.98 -19.04
CA LEU A 68 20.07 -4.03 -20.08
C LEU A 68 21.56 -3.70 -20.03
N VAL A 69 22.12 -3.48 -18.83
CA VAL A 69 23.56 -3.23 -18.63
C VAL A 69 24.42 -4.44 -19.05
N ARG A 70 23.87 -5.65 -18.97
CA ARG A 70 24.59 -6.90 -19.30
C ARG A 70 24.66 -7.19 -20.80
N ILE A 71 23.88 -6.52 -21.65
CA ILE A 71 23.87 -6.73 -23.10
C ILE A 71 24.55 -5.51 -23.76
N PRO A 72 25.87 -5.55 -24.04
CA PRO A 72 26.61 -4.37 -24.48
C PRO A 72 26.33 -3.97 -25.94
N SER A 73 25.54 -4.76 -26.68
CA SER A 73 25.49 -4.70 -28.14
C SER A 73 24.11 -4.50 -28.76
N LEU A 74 23.04 -4.22 -28.00
CA LEU A 74 21.71 -4.14 -28.60
C LEU A 74 20.93 -2.84 -28.37
N VAL A 75 21.10 -2.11 -27.27
CA VAL A 75 20.44 -0.80 -27.14
C VAL A 75 21.20 0.13 -26.18
N ASP A 76 21.27 1.41 -26.55
CA ASP A 76 21.77 2.48 -25.68
C ASP A 76 20.75 2.72 -24.55
N ALA A 77 21.05 2.18 -23.37
CA ALA A 77 20.11 2.12 -22.23
C ALA A 77 19.70 3.52 -21.73
N ASP A 78 20.58 4.51 -21.87
CA ASP A 78 20.31 5.90 -21.54
C ASP A 78 19.22 6.51 -22.47
N MET A 79 19.21 6.09 -23.75
CA MET A 79 18.25 6.58 -24.73
C MET A 79 16.83 6.06 -24.47
N LEU A 80 16.68 4.76 -24.15
CA LEU A 80 15.38 4.13 -23.88
C LEU A 80 14.71 4.61 -22.58
N LEU A 81 15.51 5.05 -21.61
CA LEU A 81 15.05 5.53 -20.31
C LEU A 81 14.72 7.04 -20.31
N SER A 82 15.01 7.73 -21.41
CA SER A 82 14.68 9.14 -21.59
C SER A 82 13.26 9.32 -22.16
N ASP A 83 12.57 10.38 -21.73
CA ASP A 83 11.21 10.75 -22.19
C ASP A 83 11.13 11.06 -23.70
N ARG A 84 12.28 11.11 -24.38
CA ARG A 84 12.39 11.27 -25.85
C ARG A 84 12.21 9.98 -26.63
N ALA A 85 12.23 8.81 -25.99
CA ALA A 85 12.06 7.53 -26.69
C ALA A 85 10.60 7.26 -27.10
N TRP A 86 9.64 8.03 -26.57
CA TRP A 86 8.20 7.78 -26.73
C TRP A 86 7.40 8.99 -27.26
N SER A 87 8.07 10.04 -27.77
CA SER A 87 7.43 11.13 -28.53
C SER A 87 7.59 10.90 -30.02
#